data_AF-A0A7Z2KU39-F1
#
_entry.id   AF-A0A7Z2KU39-F1
#
_cell.length_a   1.000
_cell.length_b   1.000
_cell.length_c   1.000
_cell.angle_alpha   90.00
_cell.angle_beta   90.00
_cell.angle_gamma   90.00
#
_symmetry.space_group_name_H-M   'P 1'
#
loop_
_entity.id
_entity.type
_entity.pdbx_description
1 polymer ?
#
loop_
_entity_poly.entity_id
_entity_poly.type
_entity_poly.pdbx_seq_one_letter_code
_entity_poly.pdbx_strand_id
1 'polypeptide(L)'
;MRTTADLKLAVAILVQNISTTNSHHRVVSSTLVFTAWRRSPAGEFASFLRQALRRPAAQARFDVIRSESSKIDLLDASTDLKNKLDTLSVENASVKELVKQANFRSVVLHSTTQKARQDLARRSTKSGQSNGRQVARAPVVGTVVNPRSKAGGEKPVKFPAEKVTRVFRDDSASSPIGHKATVRSPERLAYKQPSAKRSVEVNQRFTTHRLHFGTDRLLNLSPAGAATFGDSRGDGKVTYGVANVSIPSVHKEGALERPRRSFLILSRLEEDPNKHIVIHTLTPLELSDWCRCARLEEGEGLLFIHGYNVSFNEAIWRAAQICHDLKFVGTMLCYSWSSSGKVLDYAADEATIDWSQEHLRKFLTEVTTNLGLSCLHIVAHSMGNRALLAVLESWQNEPGHTPINQIVLAAPDIDAGRFKQISKVFKKYEQVTLYASQADKAILASTKIHKHKRAGNAEPPIVLDGLSTIDVSVAGADMFGLGHSYFATSKTVFRDLYYIIKQRFTPELRAGITLDELGYYKLS
;
A
#
# COMPACT_ATOMS: atom_id res chain seq x y z
N MET A 1 16.78 37.78 3.58
CA MET A 1 18.06 37.10 3.29
C MET A 1 18.41 36.17 4.45
N ARG A 2 19.11 35.06 4.19
CA ARG A 2 19.60 34.14 5.23
C ARG A 2 20.86 34.70 5.88
N THR A 3 20.98 34.54 7.19
CA THR A 3 22.11 35.06 7.96
C THR A 3 23.28 34.08 8.00
N THR A 4 24.47 34.57 8.39
CA THR A 4 25.63 33.70 8.67
C THR A 4 25.32 32.68 9.78
N ALA A 5 24.52 33.07 10.77
CA ALA A 5 24.06 32.17 11.83
C ALA A 5 23.16 31.04 11.29
N ASP A 6 22.28 31.34 10.32
CA ASP A 6 21.46 30.33 9.66
C ASP A 6 22.34 29.32 8.90
N LEU A 7 23.36 29.81 8.18
CA LEU A 7 24.28 28.95 7.43
C LEU A 7 25.11 28.05 8.37
N LYS A 8 25.61 28.59 9.49
CA LYS A 8 26.28 27.81 10.52
C LYS A 8 25.38 26.69 11.09
N LEU A 9 24.11 26.99 11.35
CA LEU A 9 23.14 26.00 11.81
C LEU A 9 22.86 24.93 10.77
N ALA A 10 22.68 25.32 9.50
CA ALA A 10 22.48 24.37 8.40
C ALA A 10 23.69 23.44 8.23
N VAL A 11 24.92 23.97 8.29
CA VAL A 11 26.16 23.18 8.24
C VAL A 11 26.23 22.20 9.41
N ALA A 12 25.96 22.64 10.64
CA ALA A 12 25.98 21.79 11.83
C ALA A 12 25.08 20.55 11.67
N ILE A 13 23.84 20.78 11.24
CA ILE A 13 22.83 19.74 11.06
C ILE A 13 23.23 18.78 9.93
N LEU A 14 23.69 19.31 8.79
CA LEU A 14 24.05 18.49 7.63
C LEU A 14 25.31 17.65 7.88
N VAL A 15 26.32 18.19 8.58
CA VAL A 15 27.50 17.45 9.03
C VAL A 15 27.09 16.30 9.95
N GLN A 16 26.22 16.56 10.93
CA GLN A 16 25.74 15.52 11.83
C GLN A 16 24.97 14.43 11.07
N ASN A 17 24.14 14.82 10.09
CA ASN A 17 23.38 13.88 9.26
C ASN A 17 24.26 12.98 8.40
N ILE A 18 25.42 13.48 7.96
CA ILE A 18 26.43 12.73 7.20
C ILE A 18 27.15 11.72 8.09
N SER A 19 27.50 12.14 9.32
CA SER A 19 28.19 11.30 10.32
C SER A 19 27.29 10.26 10.99
N THR A 20 25.97 10.36 10.80
CA THR A 20 25.00 9.41 11.36
C THR A 20 24.68 8.31 10.35
N THR A 21 25.03 7.06 10.67
CA THR A 21 24.82 5.88 9.82
C THR A 21 23.36 5.45 9.72
N ASN A 22 22.54 5.78 10.72
CA ASN A 22 21.11 5.47 10.74
C ASN A 22 20.26 6.76 10.72
N SER A 23 19.48 6.95 9.65
CA SER A 23 18.66 8.14 9.44
C SER A 23 17.66 8.43 10.57
N HIS A 24 17.26 7.42 11.36
CA HIS A 24 16.36 7.59 12.51
C HIS A 24 17.01 8.26 13.72
N HIS A 25 18.33 8.41 13.75
CA HIS A 25 19.06 9.11 14.81
C HIS A 25 19.29 10.59 14.49
N ARG A 26 18.89 11.05 13.30
CA ARG A 26 18.97 12.46 12.90
C ARG A 26 17.92 13.27 13.64
N VAL A 27 18.35 14.36 14.27
CA VAL A 27 17.44 15.26 15.00
C VAL A 27 16.59 16.09 14.03
N VAL A 28 17.21 16.60 12.97
CA VAL A 28 16.56 17.34 11.88
C VAL A 28 16.95 16.68 10.55
N SER A 29 15.98 16.37 9.70
CA SER A 29 16.26 15.76 8.40
C SER A 29 16.88 16.77 7.43
N SER A 30 17.73 16.31 6.51
CA SER A 30 18.28 17.19 5.46
C SER A 30 17.16 17.83 4.62
N THR A 31 16.08 17.12 4.34
CA THR A 31 14.90 17.69 3.65
C THR A 31 14.30 18.85 4.43
N LEU A 32 14.13 18.73 5.75
CA LEU A 32 13.59 19.79 6.59
C LEU A 32 14.53 21.02 6.62
N VAL A 33 15.85 20.83 6.58
CA VAL A 33 16.82 21.94 6.43
C VAL A 33 16.57 22.71 5.14
N PHE A 34 16.45 22.02 4.00
CA PHE A 34 16.21 22.65 2.70
C PHE A 34 14.83 23.33 2.64
N THR A 35 13.79 22.70 3.18
CA THR A 35 12.45 23.28 3.27
C THR A 35 12.45 24.54 4.12
N ALA A 36 13.01 24.49 5.32
CA ALA A 36 13.09 25.64 6.21
C ALA A 36 13.93 26.75 5.58
N TRP A 37 15.05 26.41 4.93
CA TRP A 37 15.92 27.38 4.27
C TRP A 37 15.19 28.19 3.20
N ARG A 38 14.23 27.58 2.49
CA ARG A 38 13.46 28.24 1.43
C ARG A 38 12.18 28.90 1.91
N ARG A 39 11.52 28.32 2.91
CA ARG A 39 10.13 28.70 3.28
C ARG A 39 10.01 29.48 4.59
N SER A 40 11.01 29.42 5.47
CA SER A 40 10.89 30.16 6.74
C SER A 40 11.06 31.66 6.49
N PRO A 41 10.39 32.54 7.26
CA PRO A 41 10.65 33.97 7.24
C PRO A 41 12.13 34.30 7.51
N ALA A 42 12.54 35.51 7.14
CA ALA A 42 13.89 36.01 7.43
C ALA A 42 14.11 36.11 8.94
N GLY A 43 15.24 35.64 9.46
CA GLY A 43 15.52 35.59 10.89
C GLY A 43 14.84 34.44 11.67
N GLU A 44 13.91 33.71 11.04
CA GLU A 44 13.13 32.66 11.71
C GLU A 44 13.57 31.22 11.36
N PHE A 45 14.71 31.04 10.70
CA PHE A 45 15.15 29.71 10.28
C PHE A 45 15.30 28.72 11.44
N ALA A 46 15.92 29.16 12.54
CA ALA A 46 16.10 28.33 13.72
C ALA A 46 14.78 28.04 14.46
N SER A 47 13.89 29.02 14.59
CA SER A 47 12.59 28.84 15.23
C SER A 47 11.68 27.93 14.39
N PHE A 48 11.70 28.09 13.07
CA PHE A 48 10.96 27.23 12.14
C PHE A 48 11.41 25.76 12.23
N LEU A 49 12.72 25.51 12.24
CA LEU A 49 13.26 24.17 12.45
C LEU A 49 12.88 23.60 13.82
N ARG A 50 12.92 24.41 14.86
CA ARG A 50 12.55 24.01 16.22
C ARG A 50 11.07 23.63 16.34
N GLN A 51 10.17 24.45 15.79
CA GLN A 51 8.71 24.23 15.83
C GLN A 51 8.30 22.98 15.05
N ALA A 52 9.03 22.63 13.99
CA ALA A 52 8.81 21.39 13.25
C ALA A 52 9.11 20.12 14.08
N LEU A 53 9.79 20.23 15.23
CA LEU A 53 10.09 19.10 16.12
C LEU A 53 9.00 18.95 17.18
N ARG A 54 8.23 17.85 17.09
CA ARG A 54 7.08 17.60 18.00
C ARG A 54 7.44 17.01 19.37
N ARG A 55 8.64 16.42 19.52
CA ARG A 55 9.05 15.74 20.76
C ARG A 55 9.93 16.64 21.62
N PRO A 56 9.67 16.82 22.93
CA PRO A 56 10.52 17.61 23.83
C PRO A 56 12.00 17.17 23.80
N ALA A 57 12.24 15.85 23.75
CA ALA A 57 13.60 15.31 23.63
C ALA A 57 14.31 15.68 22.31
N ALA A 58 13.57 15.82 21.19
CA ALA A 58 14.13 16.24 19.92
C ALA A 58 14.41 17.76 19.91
N GLN A 59 13.51 18.56 20.49
CA GLN A 59 13.71 19.99 20.71
C GLN A 59 14.95 20.27 21.58
N ALA A 60 15.12 19.53 22.67
CA ALA A 60 16.30 19.64 23.53
C ALA A 60 17.60 19.32 22.79
N ARG A 61 17.62 18.23 21.99
CA ARG A 61 18.77 17.89 21.14
C ARG A 61 19.04 18.94 20.07
N PHE A 62 17.98 19.52 19.49
CA PHE A 62 18.11 20.62 18.54
C PHE A 62 18.70 21.88 19.17
N ASP A 63 18.33 22.22 20.41
CA ASP A 63 18.91 23.36 21.11
C ASP A 63 20.41 23.21 21.34
N VAL A 64 20.86 21.99 21.63
CA VAL A 64 22.29 21.69 21.72
C VAL A 64 22.97 21.94 20.39
N ILE A 65 22.44 21.41 19.28
CA ILE A 65 22.99 21.64 17.93
C ILE A 65 22.99 23.13 17.59
N ARG A 66 21.93 23.87 17.95
CA ARG A 66 21.82 25.31 17.73
C ARG A 66 22.89 26.08 18.49
N SER A 67 23.08 25.78 19.78
CA SER A 67 24.13 26.38 20.60
C SER A 67 25.52 26.09 20.03
N GLU A 68 25.77 24.86 19.60
CA GLU A 68 27.06 24.44 19.05
C GLU A 68 27.35 25.06 17.68
N SER A 69 26.32 25.27 16.87
CA SER A 69 26.47 25.90 15.55
C SER A 69 27.09 27.29 15.62
N SER A 70 26.87 28.03 16.71
CA SER A 70 27.47 29.36 16.87
C SER A 70 29.01 29.34 16.87
N LYS A 71 29.60 28.21 17.32
CA LYS A 71 31.04 27.98 17.48
C LYS A 71 31.71 27.42 16.21
N ILE A 72 30.93 27.21 15.15
CA ILE A 72 31.43 26.69 13.87
C ILE A 72 32.06 27.82 13.07
N ASP A 73 33.27 27.59 12.58
CA ASP A 73 33.88 28.42 11.54
C ASP A 73 33.45 27.90 10.16
N LEU A 74 32.97 28.82 9.33
CA LEU A 74 32.61 28.55 7.95
C LEU A 74 33.84 28.71 7.06
N LEU A 75 34.07 27.75 6.17
CA LEU A 75 35.15 27.77 5.18
C LEU A 75 34.59 28.09 3.79
N ASP A 76 35.46 28.27 2.79
CA ASP A 76 35.07 28.70 1.43
C ASP A 76 33.98 27.82 0.79
N ALA A 77 34.02 26.50 1.01
CA ALA A 77 33.02 25.56 0.52
C ALA A 77 31.60 25.80 1.10
N SER A 78 31.47 26.58 2.16
CA SER A 78 30.17 26.98 2.71
C SER A 78 29.40 27.92 1.77
N THR A 79 30.10 28.66 0.90
CA THR A 79 29.50 29.49 -0.15
C THR A 79 28.81 28.63 -1.20
N ASP A 80 29.45 27.53 -1.61
CA ASP A 80 28.86 26.55 -2.53
C ASP A 80 27.67 25.83 -1.90
N LEU A 81 27.76 25.51 -0.60
CA LEU A 81 26.64 24.94 0.13
C LEU A 81 25.45 25.92 0.19
N LYS A 82 25.71 27.20 0.47
CA LYS A 82 24.69 28.25 0.48
C LYS A 82 24.02 28.38 -0.89
N ASN A 83 24.81 28.42 -1.97
CA ASN A 83 24.29 28.48 -3.33
C ASN A 83 23.39 27.28 -3.65
N LYS A 84 23.77 26.07 -3.19
CA LYS A 84 22.93 24.87 -3.33
C LYS A 84 21.63 24.98 -2.52
N LEU A 85 21.68 25.47 -1.29
CA LEU A 85 20.49 25.71 -0.46
C LEU A 85 19.56 26.78 -1.08
N ASP A 86 20.13 27.75 -1.80
CA ASP A 86 19.39 28.85 -2.45
C ASP A 86 18.79 28.48 -3.82
N THR A 87 19.32 27.47 -4.52
CA THR A 87 18.95 27.19 -5.93
C THR A 87 18.13 25.90 -6.11
N LEU A 88 18.26 24.93 -5.20
CA LEU A 88 17.60 23.63 -5.36
C LEU A 88 16.11 23.68 -5.00
N SER A 89 15.26 23.21 -5.92
CA SER A 89 13.81 23.00 -5.69
C SER A 89 13.58 21.92 -4.63
N VAL A 90 12.68 22.17 -3.67
CA VAL A 90 12.42 21.33 -2.48
C VAL A 90 11.42 20.21 -2.74
N GLU A 91 11.09 19.92 -4.00
CA GLU A 91 10.27 18.74 -4.31
C GLU A 91 10.97 17.47 -3.82
N ASN A 92 10.32 16.73 -2.92
CA ASN A 92 10.89 15.72 -2.00
C ASN A 92 11.83 14.63 -2.61
N ALA A 93 11.93 14.53 -3.94
CA ALA A 93 12.85 13.65 -4.65
C ALA A 93 14.27 14.24 -4.83
N SER A 94 14.42 15.57 -5.00
CA SER A 94 15.71 16.20 -5.35
C SER A 94 16.71 16.20 -4.18
N VAL A 95 16.25 16.53 -2.96
CA VAL A 95 17.10 16.67 -1.77
C VAL A 95 17.63 15.31 -1.31
N LYS A 96 16.81 14.24 -1.43
CA LYS A 96 17.17 12.88 -1.02
C LYS A 96 18.28 12.29 -1.89
N GLU A 97 18.28 12.59 -3.19
CA GLU A 97 19.35 12.16 -4.10
C GLU A 97 20.59 13.03 -3.97
N LEU A 98 20.42 14.36 -3.86
CA LEU A 98 21.53 15.30 -3.65
C LEU A 98 22.38 14.93 -2.43
N VAL A 99 21.75 14.65 -1.27
CA VAL A 99 22.48 14.36 -0.03
C VAL A 99 23.23 13.03 -0.04
N LYS A 100 22.95 12.17 -1.02
CA LYS A 100 23.68 10.91 -1.26
C LYS A 100 24.90 11.11 -2.15
N GLN A 101 24.93 12.17 -2.97
CA GLN A 101 26.04 12.39 -3.91
C GLN A 101 27.34 12.67 -3.14
N ALA A 102 28.44 12.05 -3.58
CA ALA A 102 29.75 12.19 -2.94
C ALA A 102 30.27 13.64 -2.97
N ASN A 103 30.01 14.36 -4.07
CA ASN A 103 30.36 15.78 -4.20
C ASN A 103 29.63 16.67 -3.18
N PHE A 104 28.33 16.45 -2.95
CA PHE A 104 27.56 17.21 -1.96
C PHE A 104 28.04 16.93 -0.54
N ARG A 105 28.29 15.65 -0.22
CA ARG A 105 28.86 15.27 1.08
C ARG A 105 30.22 15.91 1.28
N SER A 106 31.04 15.96 0.24
CA SER A 106 32.32 16.67 0.25
C SER A 106 32.14 18.16 0.55
N VAL A 107 31.25 18.86 -0.18
CA VAL A 107 30.97 20.28 0.04
C VAL A 107 30.53 20.56 1.48
N VAL A 108 29.60 19.77 2.03
CA VAL A 108 29.14 19.91 3.42
C VAL A 108 30.28 19.69 4.41
N LEU A 109 31.09 18.65 4.22
CA LEU A 109 32.19 18.32 5.13
C LEU A 109 33.35 19.33 5.05
N HIS A 110 33.55 20.00 3.92
CA HIS A 110 34.55 21.05 3.75
C HIS A 110 33.99 22.45 4.05
N SER A 111 32.70 22.58 4.37
CA SER A 111 32.11 23.85 4.80
C SER A 111 32.54 24.28 6.21
N THR A 112 33.23 23.40 6.95
CA THR A 112 33.78 23.69 8.29
C THR A 112 35.03 22.87 8.61
N THR A 113 35.72 23.21 9.70
CA THR A 113 36.98 22.59 10.13
C THR A 113 36.81 21.13 10.53
N GLN A 114 37.89 20.34 10.42
CA GLN A 114 37.91 18.95 10.88
C GLN A 114 37.61 18.81 12.38
N LYS A 115 38.12 19.76 13.20
CA LYS A 115 37.86 19.81 14.64
C LYS A 115 36.36 19.98 14.94
N ALA A 116 35.70 20.93 14.28
CA ALA A 116 34.25 21.14 14.43
C ALA A 116 33.43 19.90 14.04
N ARG A 117 33.81 19.21 12.95
CA ARG A 117 33.16 17.95 12.54
C ARG A 117 33.27 16.86 13.59
N GLN A 118 34.46 16.68 14.18
CA GLN A 118 34.69 15.67 15.21
C GLN A 118 33.93 15.99 16.50
N ASP A 119 33.87 17.26 16.90
CA ASP A 119 33.14 17.69 18.08
C ASP A 119 31.62 17.47 17.94
N LEU A 120 31.05 17.79 16.78
CA LEU A 120 29.64 17.51 16.44
C LEU A 120 29.34 16.00 16.43
N ALA A 121 30.25 15.18 15.90
CA ALA A 121 30.07 13.73 15.84
C ALA A 121 30.16 13.05 17.22
N ARG A 122 31.13 13.44 18.06
CA ARG A 122 31.36 12.86 19.40
C ARG A 122 30.23 13.12 20.40
N ARG A 123 29.48 14.21 20.22
CA ARG A 123 28.39 14.59 21.14
C ARG A 123 27.04 14.00 20.72
N SER A 124 26.89 13.65 19.44
CA SER A 124 25.77 12.86 18.92
C SER A 124 25.69 11.44 19.51
N THR A 125 26.81 10.87 19.98
CA THR A 125 26.87 9.53 20.60
C THR A 125 26.65 9.56 22.11
N LYS A 126 27.08 10.62 22.82
CA LYS A 126 26.88 10.76 24.28
C LYS A 126 25.43 10.99 24.70
N SER A 127 24.57 11.58 23.86
CA SER A 127 23.15 11.80 24.20
C SER A 127 22.27 10.53 24.17
N GLY A 128 22.87 9.35 23.89
CA GLY A 128 22.21 8.05 23.87
C GLY A 128 22.43 7.20 25.14
N GLN A 129 23.33 7.59 26.04
CA GLN A 129 23.75 6.76 27.19
C GLN A 129 23.34 7.29 28.57
N SER A 130 22.68 8.45 28.68
CA SER A 130 22.44 9.09 29.99
C SER A 130 21.08 8.80 30.68
N ASN A 131 20.29 7.82 30.23
CA ASN A 131 19.02 7.45 30.90
C ASN A 131 19.05 6.02 31.46
N GLY A 132 20.08 5.67 32.23
CA GLY A 132 20.19 4.35 32.86
C GLY A 132 20.95 4.39 34.19
N ARG A 133 20.25 4.73 35.27
CA ARG A 133 20.52 4.47 36.72
C ARG A 133 19.58 5.41 37.50
N GLN A 134 18.74 5.02 38.46
CA GLN A 134 18.69 3.87 39.35
C GLN A 134 17.22 3.45 39.55
N VAL A 135 16.93 2.15 39.53
CA VAL A 135 15.81 1.59 40.31
C VAL A 135 16.37 0.37 41.03
N ALA A 136 16.13 0.34 42.34
CA ALA A 136 16.60 -0.66 43.27
C ALA A 136 16.12 -2.07 42.89
N ARG A 137 16.97 -3.07 43.16
CA ARG A 137 16.65 -4.50 43.05
C ARG A 137 15.66 -4.89 44.15
N ALA A 138 14.65 -5.67 43.77
CA ALA A 138 13.89 -6.55 44.67
C ALA A 138 13.99 -8.00 44.13
N PRO A 139 13.93 -9.02 45.00
CA PRO A 139 14.59 -10.30 44.79
C PRO A 139 13.75 -11.35 44.03
N VAL A 140 14.49 -12.33 43.52
CA VAL A 140 14.08 -13.56 42.84
C VAL A 140 13.31 -14.47 43.79
N VAL A 141 12.18 -15.02 43.33
CA VAL A 141 11.59 -16.26 43.86
C VAL A 141 11.42 -17.23 42.69
N GLY A 142 11.91 -18.45 42.88
CA GLY A 142 12.14 -19.44 41.84
C GLY A 142 11.00 -20.42 41.58
N THR A 143 11.18 -21.11 40.45
CA THR A 143 10.95 -22.55 40.17
C THR A 143 9.59 -23.16 40.51
N VAL A 144 8.93 -23.79 39.52
CA VAL A 144 8.75 -25.26 39.43
C VAL A 144 8.52 -25.66 37.96
N VAL A 145 9.14 -26.78 37.59
CA VAL A 145 9.11 -27.49 36.29
C VAL A 145 8.43 -28.86 36.49
N ASN A 146 7.84 -29.39 35.41
CA ASN A 146 7.50 -30.79 35.06
C ASN A 146 6.10 -31.36 35.43
N PRO A 147 5.61 -32.43 34.74
CA PRO A 147 5.98 -32.99 33.41
C PRO A 147 4.78 -33.45 32.51
N ARG A 148 5.15 -33.87 31.29
CA ARG A 148 4.38 -34.57 30.23
C ARG A 148 3.64 -35.85 30.67
N SER A 149 2.59 -36.21 29.92
CA SER A 149 2.17 -37.60 29.66
C SER A 149 2.10 -37.90 28.15
N LYS A 150 2.47 -39.14 27.78
CA LYS A 150 2.48 -39.77 26.45
C LYS A 150 1.44 -40.91 26.43
N ALA A 151 0.87 -41.19 25.26
CA ALA A 151 0.42 -42.49 24.68
C ALA A 151 -0.73 -42.19 23.69
N GLY A 152 -0.93 -42.78 22.51
CA GLY A 152 -0.30 -43.76 21.60
C GLY A 152 -0.98 -43.48 20.22
N GLY A 153 -0.53 -43.86 19.03
CA GLY A 153 0.19 -45.05 18.63
C GLY A 153 -0.74 -45.93 17.78
N GLU A 154 -1.00 -45.58 16.51
CA GLU A 154 -1.43 -46.52 15.46
C GLU A 154 -1.21 -45.95 14.03
N LYS A 155 -0.71 -46.79 13.12
CA LYS A 155 -0.50 -46.62 11.67
C LYS A 155 -0.77 -48.00 11.02
N PRO A 156 -0.78 -48.17 9.68
CA PRO A 156 -1.67 -47.58 8.67
C PRO A 156 -2.25 -48.68 7.75
N VAL A 157 -3.34 -48.41 7.03
CA VAL A 157 -3.86 -49.32 5.99
C VAL A 157 -3.66 -48.71 4.60
N LYS A 158 -2.98 -49.44 3.71
CA LYS A 158 -2.88 -49.24 2.24
C LYS A 158 -3.83 -50.23 1.57
N PHE A 159 -4.52 -49.90 0.46
CA PHE A 159 -4.15 -50.04 -0.97
C PHE A 159 -5.49 -49.95 -1.78
N PRO A 160 -5.54 -49.93 -3.14
CA PRO A 160 -4.56 -49.60 -4.17
C PRO A 160 -5.08 -48.51 -5.16
N ALA A 161 -4.20 -48.09 -6.07
CA ALA A 161 -4.50 -47.23 -7.21
C ALA A 161 -4.92 -48.06 -8.42
N GLU A 162 -6.00 -47.65 -9.11
CA GLU A 162 -6.32 -48.13 -10.47
C GLU A 162 -6.36 -46.96 -11.46
N LYS A 163 -5.65 -47.19 -12.57
CA LYS A 163 -5.63 -46.38 -13.79
C LYS A 163 -6.92 -46.63 -14.56
N VAL A 164 -7.59 -45.59 -15.05
CA VAL A 164 -8.45 -45.72 -16.23
C VAL A 164 -8.23 -44.57 -17.21
N THR A 165 -8.12 -45.00 -18.46
CA THR A 165 -7.73 -44.39 -19.71
C THR A 165 -8.70 -43.35 -20.26
N ARG A 166 -8.12 -42.37 -20.98
CA ARG A 166 -8.84 -41.50 -21.93
C ARG A 166 -9.42 -42.35 -23.07
N VAL A 167 -10.68 -42.10 -23.41
CA VAL A 167 -11.27 -42.50 -24.69
C VAL A 167 -11.82 -41.25 -25.37
N PHE A 168 -11.24 -40.93 -26.52
CA PHE A 168 -11.80 -40.03 -27.52
C PHE A 168 -12.95 -40.74 -28.23
N ARG A 169 -14.02 -40.00 -28.54
CA ARG A 169 -14.94 -40.35 -29.62
C ARG A 169 -15.32 -39.07 -30.35
N ASP A 170 -14.80 -38.96 -31.57
CA ASP A 170 -15.40 -38.21 -32.65
C ASP A 170 -16.79 -38.81 -32.95
N ASP A 171 -17.75 -37.95 -33.31
CA ASP A 171 -18.63 -38.25 -34.42
C ASP A 171 -19.10 -36.94 -35.08
N SER A 172 -18.71 -36.84 -36.34
CA SER A 172 -19.13 -35.89 -37.37
C SER A 172 -20.59 -36.10 -37.80
N ALA A 173 -21.28 -35.03 -38.24
CA ALA A 173 -21.96 -34.95 -39.55
C ALA A 173 -22.86 -33.69 -39.74
N SER A 174 -22.42 -32.83 -40.67
CA SER A 174 -23.15 -32.18 -41.79
C SER A 174 -24.54 -31.51 -41.67
N SER A 175 -24.54 -30.17 -41.92
CA SER A 175 -25.19 -29.37 -43.02
C SER A 175 -26.68 -29.56 -43.43
N PRO A 176 -27.38 -28.66 -44.19
CA PRO A 176 -26.91 -27.53 -45.06
C PRO A 176 -27.74 -26.20 -45.02
N ILE A 177 -27.13 -25.04 -45.37
CA ILE A 177 -27.29 -24.16 -46.57
C ILE A 177 -28.69 -23.58 -46.89
N GLY A 178 -28.75 -22.24 -47.01
CA GLY A 178 -29.78 -21.48 -47.76
C GLY A 178 -29.27 -20.10 -48.20
N HIS A 179 -29.34 -19.81 -49.50
CA HIS A 179 -28.73 -18.67 -50.21
C HIS A 179 -29.67 -17.47 -50.47
N LYS A 180 -29.05 -16.27 -50.47
CA LYS A 180 -29.24 -15.05 -51.31
C LYS A 180 -30.63 -14.44 -51.56
N ALA A 181 -30.73 -13.12 -51.34
CA ALA A 181 -31.31 -12.19 -52.34
C ALA A 181 -30.78 -10.75 -52.16
N THR A 182 -30.37 -10.17 -53.29
CA THR A 182 -29.88 -8.79 -53.52
C THR A 182 -31.01 -7.91 -54.07
N VAL A 183 -31.13 -6.68 -53.59
CA VAL A 183 -31.93 -5.60 -54.22
C VAL A 183 -31.12 -4.31 -54.21
N ARG A 184 -31.15 -3.57 -55.34
CA ARG A 184 -30.40 -2.32 -55.61
C ARG A 184 -31.36 -1.12 -55.79
N SER A 185 -30.93 0.03 -55.25
CA SER A 185 -31.14 1.43 -55.69
C SER A 185 -32.48 2.14 -55.34
N PRO A 186 -32.53 3.49 -55.16
CA PRO A 186 -31.61 4.51 -55.71
C PRO A 186 -31.07 5.62 -54.77
N GLU A 187 -30.11 6.34 -55.35
CA GLU A 187 -29.34 7.52 -54.91
C GLU A 187 -30.10 8.61 -54.15
N ARG A 188 -29.46 9.16 -53.10
CA ARG A 188 -29.58 10.58 -52.72
C ARG A 188 -28.28 11.09 -52.10
N LEU A 189 -27.69 12.08 -52.79
CA LEU A 189 -26.87 13.19 -52.33
C LEU A 189 -25.56 12.87 -51.58
N ALA A 190 -24.47 12.96 -52.34
CA ALA A 190 -23.09 12.88 -51.88
C ALA A 190 -22.76 13.93 -50.80
N TYR A 191 -22.64 13.48 -49.55
CA TYR A 191 -21.87 14.16 -48.53
C TYR A 191 -20.41 13.72 -48.67
N LYS A 192 -19.52 14.65 -49.04
CA LYS A 192 -18.06 14.41 -49.04
C LYS A 192 -17.63 14.06 -47.61
N GLN A 193 -17.22 12.81 -47.39
CA GLN A 193 -16.56 12.44 -46.15
C GLN A 193 -15.24 13.22 -46.01
N PRO A 194 -14.94 13.81 -44.84
CA PRO A 194 -13.60 14.27 -44.55
C PRO A 194 -12.65 13.09 -44.72
N SER A 195 -11.58 13.28 -45.50
CA SER A 195 -10.52 12.31 -45.72
C SER A 195 -10.19 11.58 -44.42
N ALA A 196 -10.43 10.27 -44.40
CA ALA A 196 -10.04 9.40 -43.30
C ALA A 196 -8.57 9.66 -42.98
N LYS A 197 -8.31 10.34 -41.86
CA LYS A 197 -7.04 10.14 -41.16
C LYS A 197 -7.00 8.64 -40.93
N ARG A 198 -6.05 7.98 -41.59
CA ARG A 198 -5.70 6.59 -41.40
C ARG A 198 -5.52 6.42 -39.88
N SER A 199 -6.57 5.98 -39.19
CA SER A 199 -6.47 5.55 -37.81
C SER A 199 -5.57 4.35 -37.91
N VAL A 200 -4.32 4.51 -37.51
CA VAL A 200 -3.46 3.38 -37.21
C VAL A 200 -4.29 2.54 -36.24
N GLU A 201 -4.82 1.40 -36.71
CA GLU A 201 -5.40 0.41 -35.82
C GLU A 201 -4.28 0.05 -34.84
N VAL A 202 -4.32 0.66 -33.67
CA VAL A 202 -3.52 0.22 -32.55
C VAL A 202 -4.01 -1.19 -32.30
N ASN A 203 -3.24 -2.20 -32.71
CA ASN A 203 -3.50 -3.59 -32.37
C ASN A 203 -3.72 -3.65 -30.85
N GLN A 204 -4.98 -3.74 -30.41
CA GLN A 204 -5.32 -3.74 -29.00
C GLN A 204 -4.82 -5.05 -28.40
N ARG A 205 -3.75 -4.98 -27.62
CA ARG A 205 -3.13 -6.10 -26.91
C ARG A 205 -3.25 -5.85 -25.40
N PHE A 206 -4.48 -5.60 -24.95
CA PHE A 206 -4.82 -5.41 -23.55
C PHE A 206 -6.26 -5.81 -23.29
N THR A 207 -6.56 -6.18 -22.04
CA THR A 207 -7.92 -6.45 -21.56
C THR A 207 -8.40 -5.25 -20.74
N THR A 208 -9.65 -4.82 -20.92
CA THR A 208 -10.23 -3.73 -20.14
C THR A 208 -11.15 -4.27 -19.04
N HIS A 209 -10.96 -3.79 -17.82
CA HIS A 209 -11.81 -4.05 -16.67
C HIS A 209 -12.54 -2.78 -16.25
N ARG A 210 -13.82 -2.94 -15.93
CA ARG A 210 -14.63 -1.89 -15.31
C ARG A 210 -14.59 -2.08 -13.79
N LEU A 211 -14.00 -1.13 -13.08
CA LEU A 211 -14.00 -1.10 -11.62
C LEU A 211 -14.99 -0.09 -11.10
N HIS A 212 -15.77 -0.52 -10.12
CA HIS A 212 -16.65 0.32 -9.34
C HIS A 212 -15.90 0.76 -8.08
N PHE A 213 -15.91 2.04 -7.76
CA PHE A 213 -15.19 2.54 -6.60
C PHE A 213 -16.08 3.38 -5.68
N GLY A 214 -15.71 3.38 -4.41
CA GLY A 214 -16.10 4.37 -3.40
C GLY A 214 -14.86 5.03 -2.84
N THR A 215 -14.90 6.34 -2.61
CA THR A 215 -13.78 7.07 -2.02
C THR A 215 -14.25 8.22 -1.15
N ASP A 216 -13.53 8.45 -0.06
CA ASP A 216 -13.71 9.61 0.83
C ASP A 216 -12.66 10.70 0.57
N ARG A 217 -11.97 10.63 -0.58
CA ARG A 217 -11.01 11.63 -1.05
C ARG A 217 -11.71 12.84 -1.63
N LEU A 218 -11.05 14.00 -1.53
CA LEU A 218 -11.49 15.21 -2.19
C LEU A 218 -11.49 15.05 -3.71
N LEU A 219 -12.66 15.19 -4.32
CA LEU A 219 -12.83 15.26 -5.77
C LEU A 219 -12.28 16.61 -6.28
N ASN A 220 -11.42 16.53 -7.28
CA ASN A 220 -10.93 17.69 -8.03
C ASN A 220 -11.31 17.53 -9.50
N LEU A 221 -11.97 18.54 -10.05
CA LEU A 221 -12.29 18.61 -11.46
C LEU A 221 -11.27 19.50 -12.16
N SER A 222 -10.64 18.99 -13.21
CA SER A 222 -9.82 19.83 -14.09
C SER A 222 -10.69 20.87 -14.82
N PRO A 223 -10.09 21.93 -15.39
CA PRO A 223 -10.84 22.88 -16.23
C PRO A 223 -11.56 22.24 -17.43
N ALA A 224 -11.08 21.08 -17.88
CA ALA A 224 -11.71 20.28 -18.93
C ALA A 224 -12.78 19.30 -18.41
N GLY A 225 -13.14 19.36 -17.13
CA GLY A 225 -14.14 18.49 -16.50
C GLY A 225 -13.65 17.09 -16.10
N ALA A 226 -12.39 16.73 -16.38
CA ALA A 226 -11.85 15.44 -15.99
C ALA A 226 -11.71 15.34 -14.45
N ALA A 227 -12.27 14.28 -13.88
CA ALA A 227 -12.24 14.01 -12.45
C ALA A 227 -10.89 13.44 -12.01
N THR A 228 -10.42 13.86 -10.84
CA THR A 228 -9.23 13.36 -10.17
C THR A 228 -9.44 13.35 -8.65
N PHE A 229 -8.78 12.43 -7.96
CA PHE A 229 -8.81 12.38 -6.49
C PHE A 229 -7.41 12.55 -5.94
N GLY A 230 -7.26 13.52 -5.03
CA GLY A 230 -6.00 13.80 -4.36
C GLY A 230 -5.79 12.96 -3.10
N ASP A 231 -4.86 13.40 -2.26
CA ASP A 231 -4.54 12.77 -0.97
C ASP A 231 -5.31 13.37 0.20
N SER A 232 -6.10 14.42 -0.04
CA SER A 232 -6.87 15.10 0.99
C SER A 232 -8.21 14.41 1.25
N ARG A 233 -8.68 14.47 2.50
CA ARG A 233 -10.05 14.09 2.88
C ARG A 233 -11.06 14.94 2.10
N GLY A 234 -12.16 14.31 1.72
CA GLY A 234 -13.33 14.95 1.13
C GLY A 234 -14.22 15.63 2.16
N ASP A 235 -15.45 15.96 1.75
CA ASP A 235 -16.44 16.74 2.48
C ASP A 235 -17.30 15.92 3.47
N GLY A 236 -16.83 14.73 3.89
CA GLY A 236 -17.58 13.84 4.78
C GLY A 236 -18.60 12.95 4.07
N LYS A 237 -18.51 12.83 2.75
CA LYS A 237 -19.33 11.93 1.93
C LYS A 237 -18.47 10.91 1.19
N VAL A 238 -19.10 9.80 0.82
CA VAL A 238 -18.53 8.83 -0.12
C VAL A 238 -18.83 9.30 -1.53
N THR A 239 -17.80 9.50 -2.35
CA THR A 239 -17.95 9.66 -3.79
C THR A 239 -17.91 8.29 -4.44
N TYR A 240 -18.92 8.00 -5.25
CA TYR A 240 -19.04 6.76 -6.01
C TYR A 240 -18.62 6.99 -7.46
N GLY A 241 -18.21 5.93 -8.16
CA GLY A 241 -17.92 6.05 -9.58
C GLY A 241 -17.40 4.80 -10.24
N VAL A 242 -17.00 4.97 -11.49
CA VAL A 242 -16.48 3.91 -12.36
C VAL A 242 -15.14 4.31 -12.96
N ALA A 243 -14.18 3.39 -12.93
CA ALA A 243 -12.91 3.48 -13.61
C ALA A 243 -12.78 2.37 -14.66
N ASN A 244 -12.46 2.71 -15.91
CA ASN A 244 -12.11 1.71 -16.93
C ASN A 244 -10.59 1.59 -17.00
N VAL A 245 -10.08 0.40 -16.71
CA VAL A 245 -8.64 0.15 -16.56
C VAL A 245 -8.21 -0.92 -17.54
N SER A 246 -7.16 -0.68 -18.32
CA SER A 246 -6.55 -1.71 -19.16
C SER A 246 -5.45 -2.46 -18.40
N ILE A 247 -5.34 -3.76 -18.68
CA ILE A 247 -4.23 -4.63 -18.29
C ILE A 247 -3.56 -5.14 -19.57
N PRO A 248 -2.25 -4.90 -19.77
CA PRO A 248 -1.58 -5.24 -21.01
C PRO A 248 -1.45 -6.76 -21.19
N SER A 249 -1.46 -7.28 -22.42
CA SER A 249 -1.28 -8.72 -22.67
C SER A 249 0.10 -9.24 -22.26
N VAL A 250 1.09 -8.36 -22.04
CA VAL A 250 2.41 -8.71 -21.50
C VAL A 250 2.44 -8.79 -19.97
N HIS A 251 1.28 -8.61 -19.32
CA HIS A 251 1.14 -8.58 -17.86
C HIS A 251 1.68 -9.84 -17.20
N LYS A 252 2.29 -9.67 -16.02
CA LYS A 252 2.75 -10.75 -15.18
C LYS A 252 2.03 -10.70 -13.84
N GLU A 253 1.57 -11.86 -13.38
CA GLU A 253 0.87 -11.98 -12.10
C GLU A 253 1.62 -11.26 -10.94
N GLY A 254 0.88 -10.42 -10.22
CA GLY A 254 1.33 -9.57 -9.12
C GLY A 254 2.05 -8.28 -9.52
N ALA A 255 2.38 -8.10 -10.80
CA ALA A 255 3.09 -6.94 -11.28
C ALA A 255 2.20 -5.69 -11.39
N LEU A 256 2.78 -4.51 -11.21
CA LEU A 256 2.16 -3.27 -11.67
C LEU A 256 3.03 -2.68 -12.77
N GLU A 257 2.70 -2.97 -14.03
CA GLU A 257 3.40 -2.40 -15.17
C GLU A 257 3.05 -0.91 -15.29
N ARG A 258 4.03 -0.06 -14.99
CA ARG A 258 3.92 1.40 -15.07
C ARG A 258 5.12 1.95 -15.83
N PRO A 259 4.96 3.09 -16.53
CA PRO A 259 6.07 3.74 -17.21
C PRO A 259 7.23 3.96 -16.24
N ARG A 260 8.42 3.47 -16.60
CA ARG A 260 9.62 3.75 -15.81
C ARG A 260 10.02 5.20 -16.04
N ARG A 261 10.21 5.97 -14.96
CA ARG A 261 10.79 7.32 -15.03
C ARG A 261 12.19 7.25 -15.64
N SER A 262 12.34 7.65 -16.90
CA SER A 262 13.63 7.91 -17.52
C SER A 262 14.13 9.29 -17.08
N PHE A 263 15.32 9.36 -16.48
CA PHE A 263 15.93 10.62 -16.04
C PHE A 263 16.27 11.60 -17.19
N LEU A 264 16.25 11.12 -18.43
CA LEU A 264 16.63 11.87 -19.64
C LEU A 264 15.48 12.62 -20.31
N ILE A 265 14.23 12.36 -19.94
CA ILE A 265 13.06 12.91 -20.64
C ILE A 265 12.20 13.66 -19.62
N LEU A 266 12.16 14.99 -19.77
CA LEU A 266 11.34 15.92 -18.98
C LEU A 266 9.84 15.88 -19.34
N SER A 267 9.44 15.05 -20.30
CA SER A 267 8.04 14.98 -20.76
C SER A 267 7.17 14.11 -19.85
N ARG A 268 5.85 14.32 -19.95
CA ARG A 268 4.82 13.47 -19.34
C ARG A 268 5.14 12.01 -19.68
N LEU A 269 5.16 11.14 -18.67
CA LEU A 269 5.31 9.69 -18.88
C LEU A 269 4.14 9.23 -19.73
N GLU A 270 4.40 8.92 -21.00
CA GLU A 270 3.36 8.40 -21.88
C GLU A 270 2.99 6.98 -21.42
N GLU A 271 1.72 6.83 -21.06
CA GLU A 271 1.14 5.55 -20.70
C GLU A 271 0.73 4.81 -21.97
N ASP A 272 1.47 3.76 -22.33
CA ASP A 272 1.10 2.80 -23.38
C ASP A 272 0.22 1.67 -22.79
N PRO A 273 -1.08 1.57 -23.14
CA PRO A 273 -1.99 0.51 -22.66
C PRO A 273 -1.55 -0.92 -23.05
N ASN A 274 -0.73 -1.09 -24.08
CA ASN A 274 -0.20 -2.40 -24.47
C ASN A 274 0.99 -2.84 -23.61
N LYS A 275 1.52 -1.94 -22.77
CA LYS A 275 2.69 -2.19 -21.91
C LYS A 275 2.45 -1.90 -20.44
N HIS A 276 1.44 -1.09 -20.12
CA HIS A 276 1.18 -0.61 -18.78
C HIS A 276 -0.28 -0.79 -18.41
N ILE A 277 -0.54 -0.84 -17.11
CA ILE A 277 -1.89 -0.78 -16.56
C ILE A 277 -2.34 0.67 -16.61
N VAL A 278 -3.40 1.01 -17.36
CA VAL A 278 -3.80 2.42 -17.62
C VAL A 278 -5.24 2.67 -17.23
N ILE A 279 -5.52 3.77 -16.52
CA ILE A 279 -6.89 4.26 -16.28
C ILE A 279 -7.29 5.10 -17.49
N HIS A 280 -8.23 4.62 -18.30
CA HIS A 280 -8.70 5.33 -19.49
C HIS A 280 -9.74 6.40 -19.15
N THR A 281 -10.67 6.06 -18.27
CA THR A 281 -11.75 6.95 -17.86
C THR A 281 -11.96 6.82 -16.36
N LEU A 282 -12.26 7.95 -15.72
CA LEU A 282 -12.63 8.02 -14.32
C LEU A 282 -13.88 8.90 -14.20
N THR A 283 -15.00 8.28 -13.86
CA THR A 283 -16.32 8.93 -13.89
C THR A 283 -16.96 8.85 -12.52
N PRO A 284 -16.96 9.93 -11.73
CA PRO A 284 -17.81 10.04 -10.54
C PRO A 284 -19.28 9.94 -10.94
N LEU A 285 -20.07 9.25 -10.14
CA LEU A 285 -21.50 9.04 -10.38
C LEU A 285 -22.27 9.35 -9.11
N GLU A 286 -23.50 9.81 -9.29
CA GLU A 286 -24.48 9.83 -8.21
C GLU A 286 -24.77 8.40 -7.75
N LEU A 287 -25.11 8.24 -6.47
CA LEU A 287 -25.29 6.92 -5.85
C LEU A 287 -26.28 6.04 -6.61
N SER A 288 -27.45 6.59 -7.00
CA SER A 288 -28.48 5.84 -7.73
C SER A 288 -27.99 5.32 -9.09
N ASP A 289 -27.23 6.13 -9.81
CA ASP A 289 -26.64 5.76 -11.10
C ASP A 289 -25.51 4.74 -10.93
N TRP A 290 -24.68 4.91 -9.89
CA TRP A 290 -23.64 3.95 -9.54
C TRP A 290 -24.22 2.58 -9.20
N CYS A 291 -25.24 2.53 -8.32
CA CYS A 291 -25.93 1.28 -7.98
C CYS A 291 -26.53 0.63 -9.23
N ARG A 292 -27.20 1.40 -10.10
CA ARG A 292 -27.74 0.87 -11.37
C ARG A 292 -26.64 0.30 -12.28
N CYS A 293 -25.47 0.93 -12.33
CA CYS A 293 -24.35 0.47 -13.16
C CYS A 293 -23.60 -0.73 -12.57
N ALA A 294 -23.58 -0.87 -11.24
CA ALA A 294 -22.83 -1.88 -10.50
C ALA A 294 -23.66 -3.13 -10.16
N ARG A 295 -24.98 -3.05 -10.31
CA ARG A 295 -25.91 -4.12 -10.00
C ARG A 295 -25.72 -5.31 -10.92
N LEU A 296 -25.74 -6.50 -10.33
CA LEU A 296 -25.84 -7.77 -11.03
C LEU A 296 -27.16 -8.45 -10.68
N GLU A 297 -27.69 -9.24 -11.61
CA GLU A 297 -28.82 -10.14 -11.33
C GLU A 297 -28.32 -11.41 -10.61
N GLU A 298 -27.19 -11.95 -11.06
CA GLU A 298 -26.47 -13.05 -10.44
C GLU A 298 -24.95 -12.80 -10.57
N GLY A 299 -24.21 -13.00 -9.48
CA GLY A 299 -22.76 -12.90 -9.48
C GLY A 299 -22.16 -12.44 -8.16
N GLU A 300 -20.86 -12.67 -8.00
CA GLU A 300 -20.12 -12.31 -6.79
C GLU A 300 -19.50 -10.91 -6.93
N GLY A 301 -19.21 -10.27 -5.80
CA GLY A 301 -18.39 -9.05 -5.74
C GLY A 301 -17.03 -9.32 -5.13
N LEU A 302 -16.00 -8.61 -5.59
CA LEU A 302 -14.67 -8.60 -4.97
C LEU A 302 -14.27 -7.16 -4.64
N LEU A 303 -14.14 -6.86 -3.35
CA LEU A 303 -13.72 -5.57 -2.84
C LEU A 303 -12.24 -5.58 -2.44
N PHE A 304 -11.46 -4.68 -3.03
CA PHE A 304 -10.12 -4.35 -2.56
C PHE A 304 -10.10 -3.07 -1.71
N ILE A 305 -9.39 -3.11 -0.57
CA ILE A 305 -9.16 -1.96 0.31
C ILE A 305 -7.65 -1.78 0.49
N HIS A 306 -7.12 -0.65 0.03
CA HIS A 306 -5.68 -0.39 0.05
C HIS A 306 -5.13 -0.02 1.45
N GLY A 307 -3.80 -0.07 1.59
CA GLY A 307 -3.09 0.27 2.81
C GLY A 307 -2.61 1.73 2.88
N TYR A 308 -1.66 1.98 3.79
CA TYR A 308 -0.99 3.27 4.01
C TYR A 308 -0.19 3.74 2.79
N ASN A 309 -0.10 5.05 2.56
CA ASN A 309 0.73 5.66 1.52
C ASN A 309 0.42 5.15 0.10
N VAL A 310 -0.86 5.18 -0.27
CA VAL A 310 -1.34 4.78 -1.60
C VAL A 310 -2.18 5.92 -2.17
N SER A 311 -1.86 6.40 -3.37
CA SER A 311 -2.72 7.35 -4.08
C SER A 311 -3.98 6.69 -4.62
N PHE A 312 -4.99 7.47 -4.99
CA PHE A 312 -6.21 6.93 -5.59
C PHE A 312 -5.93 6.07 -6.84
N ASN A 313 -5.07 6.54 -7.75
CA ASN A 313 -4.73 5.80 -8.96
C ASN A 313 -4.02 4.49 -8.66
N GLU A 314 -3.11 4.47 -7.67
CA GLU A 314 -2.44 3.23 -7.25
C GLU A 314 -3.42 2.22 -6.64
N ALA A 315 -4.43 2.68 -5.90
CA ALA A 315 -5.50 1.82 -5.40
C ALA A 315 -6.30 1.19 -6.55
N ILE A 316 -6.67 1.98 -7.55
CA ILE A 316 -7.40 1.52 -8.74
C ILE A 316 -6.56 0.55 -9.58
N TRP A 317 -5.29 0.85 -9.85
CA TRP A 317 -4.39 -0.06 -10.57
C TRP A 317 -4.24 -1.39 -9.84
N ARG A 318 -4.07 -1.35 -8.51
CA ARG A 318 -3.91 -2.56 -7.71
C ARG A 318 -5.20 -3.39 -7.67
N ALA A 319 -6.36 -2.75 -7.52
CA ALA A 319 -7.65 -3.44 -7.58
C ALA A 319 -7.87 -4.12 -8.94
N ALA A 320 -7.58 -3.42 -10.04
CA ALA A 320 -7.67 -3.96 -11.40
C ALA A 320 -6.76 -5.18 -11.60
N GLN A 321 -5.51 -5.06 -11.15
CA GLN A 321 -4.53 -6.13 -11.22
C GLN A 321 -4.96 -7.35 -10.40
N ILE A 322 -5.42 -7.15 -9.17
CA ILE A 322 -5.91 -8.25 -8.31
C ILE A 322 -7.08 -8.97 -9.00
N CYS A 323 -8.09 -8.23 -9.48
CA CYS A 323 -9.24 -8.85 -10.12
C CYS A 323 -8.85 -9.61 -11.40
N HIS A 324 -7.93 -9.05 -12.20
CA HIS A 324 -7.42 -9.69 -13.40
C HIS A 324 -6.68 -11.00 -13.11
N ASP A 325 -5.75 -10.98 -12.14
CA ASP A 325 -4.92 -12.14 -11.82
C ASP A 325 -5.71 -13.27 -11.19
N LEU A 326 -6.75 -12.93 -10.41
CA LEU A 326 -7.69 -13.91 -9.88
C LEU A 326 -8.68 -14.41 -10.92
N LYS A 327 -8.64 -13.87 -12.15
CA LYS A 327 -9.63 -14.12 -13.22
C LYS A 327 -11.04 -13.96 -12.66
N PHE A 328 -11.24 -12.93 -11.84
CA PHE A 328 -12.49 -12.70 -11.14
C PHE A 328 -13.56 -12.31 -12.15
N VAL A 329 -14.71 -12.99 -12.09
CA VAL A 329 -15.87 -12.75 -12.96
C VAL A 329 -17.00 -12.34 -12.02
N GLY A 330 -17.33 -11.06 -12.03
CA GLY A 330 -18.27 -10.45 -11.08
C GLY A 330 -18.03 -8.94 -10.95
N THR A 331 -18.62 -8.32 -9.94
CA THR A 331 -18.45 -6.87 -9.70
C THR A 331 -17.11 -6.59 -9.04
N MET A 332 -16.21 -5.92 -9.76
CA MET A 332 -14.89 -5.51 -9.27
C MET A 332 -15.00 -4.19 -8.50
N LEU A 333 -14.72 -4.22 -7.20
CA LEU A 333 -14.92 -3.11 -6.29
C LEU A 333 -13.60 -2.62 -5.69
N CYS A 334 -13.44 -1.31 -5.54
CA CYS A 334 -12.31 -0.70 -4.84
C CYS A 334 -12.81 0.37 -3.86
N TYR A 335 -12.44 0.25 -2.59
CA TYR A 335 -12.58 1.35 -1.65
C TYR A 335 -11.25 2.07 -1.47
N SER A 336 -11.21 3.36 -1.83
CA SER A 336 -10.03 4.19 -1.66
C SER A 336 -10.24 5.23 -0.57
N TRP A 337 -9.63 5.01 0.59
CA TRP A 337 -9.60 6.00 1.66
C TRP A 337 -8.50 7.03 1.41
N SER A 338 -8.63 8.24 1.95
CA SER A 338 -7.71 9.36 1.72
C SER A 338 -6.37 9.22 2.46
N SER A 339 -5.61 8.17 2.17
CA SER A 339 -4.24 8.02 2.69
C SER A 339 -3.33 9.04 2.02
N SER A 340 -2.50 9.69 2.82
CA SER A 340 -1.44 10.58 2.38
C SER A 340 -0.46 9.76 1.56
N GLY A 341 -0.37 9.95 0.24
CA GLY A 341 0.61 9.28 -0.64
C GLY A 341 2.08 9.66 -0.33
N LYS A 342 2.38 10.05 0.91
CA LYS A 342 3.67 10.48 1.44
C LYS A 342 4.01 9.75 2.75
N VAL A 343 5.21 9.18 2.78
CA VAL A 343 5.81 8.40 3.88
C VAL A 343 5.96 9.18 5.21
N LEU A 344 5.86 10.52 5.20
CA LEU A 344 6.09 11.36 6.38
C LEU A 344 4.83 11.58 7.25
N ASP A 345 3.65 11.18 6.78
CA ASP A 345 2.36 11.54 7.38
C ASP A 345 1.68 10.37 8.12
N TYR A 346 2.44 9.39 8.58
CA TYR A 346 1.91 8.17 9.23
C TYR A 346 0.81 8.44 10.28
N ALA A 347 1.05 9.36 11.24
CA ALA A 347 0.06 9.67 12.27
C ALA A 347 -1.20 10.39 11.72
N ALA A 348 -1.06 11.15 10.64
CA ALA A 348 -2.21 11.77 9.97
C ALA A 348 -3.03 10.71 9.24
N ASP A 349 -2.38 9.70 8.66
CA ASP A 349 -3.06 8.56 8.05
C ASP A 349 -3.76 7.68 9.09
N GLU A 350 -3.20 7.52 10.29
CA GLU A 350 -3.91 6.85 11.39
C GLU A 350 -5.20 7.58 11.79
N ALA A 351 -5.16 8.90 11.92
CA ALA A 351 -6.36 9.69 12.17
C ALA A 351 -7.33 9.68 10.99
N THR A 352 -6.82 9.44 9.78
CA THR A 352 -7.63 9.45 8.54
C THR A 352 -8.31 8.13 8.32
N ILE A 353 -7.63 7.01 8.49
CA ILE A 353 -8.27 5.69 8.43
C ILE A 353 -9.33 5.51 9.52
N ASP A 354 -9.14 6.15 10.68
CA ASP A 354 -10.16 6.19 11.73
C ASP A 354 -11.42 6.95 11.27
N TRP A 355 -11.24 8.15 10.70
CA TRP A 355 -12.31 8.93 10.08
C TRP A 355 -12.98 8.22 8.89
N SER A 356 -12.23 7.44 8.12
CA SER A 356 -12.71 6.67 6.97
C SER A 356 -13.59 5.47 7.35
N GLN A 357 -13.63 5.05 8.62
CA GLN A 357 -14.43 3.91 9.06
C GLN A 357 -15.91 4.05 8.70
N GLU A 358 -16.50 5.22 8.96
CA GLU A 358 -17.91 5.47 8.70
C GLU A 358 -18.21 5.56 7.19
N HIS A 359 -17.26 6.07 6.42
CA HIS A 359 -17.36 6.13 4.96
C HIS A 359 -17.28 4.73 4.33
N LEU A 360 -16.38 3.87 4.83
CA LEU A 360 -16.32 2.47 4.43
C LEU A 360 -17.60 1.72 4.83
N ARG A 361 -18.14 1.99 6.03
CA ARG A 361 -19.43 1.41 6.46
C ARG A 361 -20.54 1.76 5.48
N LYS A 362 -20.71 3.04 5.14
CA LYS A 362 -21.70 3.50 4.16
C LYS A 362 -21.50 2.80 2.81
N PHE A 363 -20.28 2.77 2.31
CA PHE A 363 -19.97 2.09 1.05
C PHE A 363 -20.34 0.60 1.09
N LEU A 364 -19.97 -0.12 2.15
CA LEU A 364 -20.32 -1.53 2.32
C LEU A 364 -21.83 -1.72 2.40
N THR A 365 -22.56 -0.83 3.09
CA THR A 365 -24.04 -0.89 3.17
C THR A 365 -24.65 -0.77 1.78
N GLU A 366 -24.18 0.16 0.95
CA GLU A 366 -24.66 0.29 -0.43
C GLU A 366 -24.33 -0.95 -1.26
N VAL A 367 -23.11 -1.48 -1.14
CA VAL A 367 -22.69 -2.71 -1.83
C VAL A 367 -23.60 -3.87 -1.47
N THR A 368 -23.83 -4.12 -0.18
CA THR A 368 -24.57 -5.30 0.26
C THR A 368 -26.07 -5.20 0.08
N THR A 369 -26.61 -3.98 0.03
CA THR A 369 -28.07 -3.75 -0.06
C THR A 369 -28.52 -3.59 -1.51
N ASN A 370 -27.74 -2.89 -2.34
CA ASN A 370 -28.23 -2.37 -3.63
C ASN A 370 -27.65 -3.04 -4.88
N LEU A 371 -26.57 -3.83 -4.76
CA LEU A 371 -25.90 -4.41 -5.92
C LEU A 371 -26.40 -5.81 -6.32
N GLY A 372 -27.23 -6.46 -5.49
CA GLY A 372 -27.82 -7.77 -5.83
C GLY A 372 -26.81 -8.91 -5.95
N LEU A 373 -25.67 -8.83 -5.26
CA LEU A 373 -24.60 -9.83 -5.35
C LEU A 373 -25.00 -11.10 -4.58
N SER A 374 -24.57 -12.27 -5.08
CA SER A 374 -24.74 -13.54 -4.36
C SER A 374 -23.87 -13.62 -3.11
N CYS A 375 -22.66 -13.05 -3.16
CA CYS A 375 -21.80 -12.79 -2.01
C CYS A 375 -20.75 -11.72 -2.31
N LEU A 376 -20.20 -11.15 -1.25
CA LEU A 376 -19.06 -10.22 -1.30
C LEU A 376 -17.81 -10.86 -0.71
N HIS A 377 -16.71 -10.81 -1.45
CA HIS A 377 -15.38 -11.13 -0.99
C HIS A 377 -14.57 -9.85 -0.75
N ILE A 378 -13.72 -9.84 0.27
CA ILE A 378 -12.96 -8.64 0.66
C ILE A 378 -11.49 -8.97 0.82
N VAL A 379 -10.63 -8.19 0.19
CA VAL A 379 -9.17 -8.21 0.38
C VAL A 379 -8.74 -6.85 0.91
N ALA A 380 -8.28 -6.78 2.15
CA ALA A 380 -7.83 -5.55 2.77
C ALA A 380 -6.35 -5.61 3.13
N HIS A 381 -5.60 -4.56 2.78
CA HIS A 381 -4.16 -4.51 2.94
C HIS A 381 -3.69 -3.54 4.02
N SER A 382 -2.72 -3.96 4.85
CA SER A 382 -2.01 -3.13 5.82
C SER A 382 -2.96 -2.28 6.69
N MET A 383 -2.80 -0.96 6.70
CA MET A 383 -3.59 -0.04 7.50
C MET A 383 -5.08 -0.01 7.11
N GLY A 384 -5.44 -0.39 5.88
CA GLY A 384 -6.85 -0.52 5.45
C GLY A 384 -7.63 -1.54 6.28
N ASN A 385 -6.95 -2.53 6.86
CA ASN A 385 -7.55 -3.49 7.79
C ASN A 385 -8.08 -2.82 9.06
N ARG A 386 -7.55 -1.66 9.48
CA ARG A 386 -8.06 -0.94 10.65
C ARG A 386 -9.51 -0.51 10.43
N ALA A 387 -9.80 0.10 9.27
CA ALA A 387 -11.16 0.52 8.95
C ALA A 387 -12.08 -0.70 8.75
N LEU A 388 -11.64 -1.69 7.97
CA LEU A 388 -12.45 -2.88 7.74
C LEU A 388 -12.81 -3.57 9.06
N LEU A 389 -11.83 -3.87 9.92
CA LEU A 389 -12.07 -4.59 11.17
C LEU A 389 -12.93 -3.79 12.16
N ALA A 390 -12.82 -2.46 12.19
CA ALA A 390 -13.71 -1.62 12.99
C ALA A 390 -15.15 -1.66 12.47
N VAL A 391 -15.35 -1.72 11.15
CA VAL A 391 -16.69 -1.91 10.56
C VAL A 391 -17.25 -3.29 10.89
N LEU A 392 -16.45 -4.35 10.70
CA LEU A 392 -16.86 -5.74 10.91
C LEU A 392 -17.18 -6.08 12.37
N GLU A 393 -16.58 -5.38 13.34
CA GLU A 393 -16.83 -5.61 14.77
C GLU A 393 -18.31 -5.43 15.13
N SER A 394 -18.98 -4.45 14.51
CA SER A 394 -20.41 -4.19 14.69
C SER A 394 -21.27 -4.56 13.48
N TRP A 395 -20.69 -5.16 12.45
CA TRP A 395 -21.41 -5.54 11.24
C TRP A 395 -22.36 -6.71 11.49
N GLN A 396 -23.54 -6.62 10.89
CA GLN A 396 -24.58 -7.65 10.90
C GLN A 396 -24.97 -7.94 9.46
N ASN A 397 -24.97 -9.22 9.09
CA ASN A 397 -25.49 -9.66 7.80
C ASN A 397 -27.02 -9.77 7.95
N GLU A 398 -27.73 -8.74 7.50
CA GLU A 398 -29.20 -8.72 7.55
C GLU A 398 -29.79 -9.73 6.56
N PRO A 399 -30.88 -10.44 6.92
CA PRO A 399 -31.59 -11.31 5.99
C PRO A 399 -31.99 -10.58 4.70
N GLY A 400 -31.68 -11.16 3.56
CA GLY A 400 -31.96 -10.58 2.24
C GLY A 400 -30.89 -9.62 1.71
N HIS A 401 -29.87 -9.27 2.50
CA HIS A 401 -28.70 -8.54 2.02
C HIS A 401 -27.62 -9.50 1.50
N THR A 402 -26.71 -9.00 0.66
CA THR A 402 -25.54 -9.75 0.19
C THR A 402 -24.67 -10.19 1.39
N PRO A 403 -24.40 -11.50 1.57
CA PRO A 403 -23.50 -11.96 2.62
C PRO A 403 -22.04 -11.67 2.28
N ILE A 404 -21.25 -11.34 3.31
CA ILE A 404 -19.78 -11.29 3.21
C ILE A 404 -19.23 -12.69 3.50
N ASN A 405 -18.48 -13.26 2.57
CA ASN A 405 -18.04 -14.65 2.65
C ASN A 405 -16.55 -14.78 2.97
N GLN A 406 -15.69 -14.39 2.02
CA GLN A 406 -14.24 -14.54 2.15
C GLN A 406 -13.62 -13.19 2.53
N ILE A 407 -12.89 -13.16 3.64
CA ILE A 407 -12.17 -11.96 4.09
C ILE A 407 -10.69 -12.29 4.17
N VAL A 408 -9.87 -11.63 3.35
CA VAL A 408 -8.42 -11.76 3.37
C VAL A 408 -7.80 -10.51 3.98
N LEU A 409 -7.22 -10.69 5.17
CA LEU A 409 -6.53 -9.67 5.94
C LEU A 409 -5.04 -9.75 5.62
N ALA A 410 -4.61 -8.95 4.67
CA ALA A 410 -3.25 -8.95 4.15
C ALA A 410 -2.33 -8.02 4.96
N ALA A 411 -1.35 -8.62 5.66
CA ALA A 411 -0.38 -7.91 6.50
C ALA A 411 -1.05 -6.82 7.38
N PRO A 412 -2.08 -7.14 8.18
CA PRO A 412 -2.86 -6.12 8.88
C PRO A 412 -1.98 -5.30 9.83
N ASP A 413 -1.99 -3.99 9.63
CA ASP A 413 -1.37 -3.04 10.57
C ASP A 413 -2.32 -2.75 11.74
N ILE A 414 -2.75 -3.84 12.38
CA ILE A 414 -3.53 -4.03 13.61
C ILE A 414 -2.74 -4.02 14.91
N ASP A 415 -3.10 -3.40 16.02
CA ASP A 415 -2.56 -3.90 17.30
C ASP A 415 -3.01 -5.35 17.49
N ALA A 416 -2.09 -6.26 17.82
CA ALA A 416 -2.40 -7.68 17.93
C ALA A 416 -3.43 -7.98 19.03
N GLY A 417 -3.46 -7.19 20.12
CA GLY A 417 -4.47 -7.30 21.17
C GLY A 417 -5.85 -6.85 20.67
N ARG A 418 -5.91 -5.71 19.99
CA ARG A 418 -7.15 -5.23 19.36
C ARG A 418 -7.70 -6.20 18.31
N PHE A 419 -6.81 -6.76 17.48
CA PHE A 419 -7.17 -7.78 16.50
C PHE A 419 -7.81 -9.02 17.16
N LYS A 420 -7.21 -9.51 18.26
CA LYS A 420 -7.77 -10.63 19.04
C LYS A 420 -9.15 -10.30 19.63
N GLN A 421 -9.38 -9.07 20.08
CA GLN A 421 -10.71 -8.66 20.56
C GLN A 421 -11.76 -8.74 19.46
N ILE A 422 -11.44 -8.23 18.27
CA ILE A 422 -12.35 -8.22 17.12
C ILE A 422 -12.58 -9.64 16.57
N SER A 423 -11.58 -10.53 16.65
CA SER A 423 -11.65 -11.90 16.09
C SER A 423 -12.86 -12.74 16.52
N LYS A 424 -13.51 -12.37 17.64
CA LYS A 424 -14.77 -12.97 18.11
C LYS A 424 -15.88 -12.93 17.05
N VAL A 425 -15.84 -11.98 16.12
CA VAL A 425 -16.85 -11.88 15.04
C VAL A 425 -16.49 -12.71 13.81
N PHE A 426 -15.30 -13.30 13.72
CA PHE A 426 -14.83 -13.95 12.49
C PHE A 426 -15.65 -15.19 12.10
N LYS A 427 -16.20 -15.92 13.08
CA LYS A 427 -17.10 -17.06 12.83
C LYS A 427 -18.43 -16.70 12.15
N LYS A 428 -18.76 -15.41 12.06
CA LYS A 428 -19.94 -14.94 11.31
C LYS A 428 -19.74 -15.01 9.79
N TYR A 429 -18.49 -15.09 9.36
CA TYR A 429 -18.11 -15.15 7.95
C TYR A 429 -17.70 -16.58 7.60
N GLU A 430 -17.84 -16.94 6.34
CA GLU A 430 -17.48 -18.28 5.86
C GLU A 430 -16.00 -18.58 6.09
N GLN A 431 -15.12 -17.62 5.79
CA GLN A 431 -13.69 -17.77 6.05
C GLN A 431 -13.00 -16.42 6.19
N VAL A 432 -12.25 -16.26 7.27
CA VAL A 432 -11.33 -15.15 7.49
C VAL A 432 -9.91 -15.69 7.40
N THR A 433 -9.11 -15.17 6.47
CA THR A 433 -7.72 -15.56 6.25
C THR A 433 -6.78 -14.41 6.62
N LEU A 434 -5.82 -14.67 7.51
CA LEU A 434 -4.76 -13.73 7.87
C LEU A 434 -3.50 -14.10 7.10
N TYR A 435 -3.00 -13.21 6.26
CA TYR A 435 -1.63 -13.32 5.74
C TYR A 435 -0.69 -12.50 6.62
N ALA A 436 0.25 -13.17 7.27
CA ALA A 436 1.25 -12.56 8.14
C ALA A 436 2.66 -12.92 7.69
N SER A 437 3.61 -12.00 7.86
CA SER A 437 5.01 -12.22 7.48
C SER A 437 5.93 -11.62 8.55
N GLN A 438 6.97 -12.36 8.93
CA GLN A 438 8.04 -11.86 9.80
C GLN A 438 9.04 -11.00 9.01
N ALA A 439 9.06 -11.13 7.68
CA ALA A 439 9.95 -10.40 6.80
C ALA A 439 9.40 -9.03 6.37
N ASP A 440 8.11 -8.75 6.62
CA ASP A 440 7.43 -7.53 6.18
C ASP A 440 8.01 -6.28 6.86
N LYS A 441 8.71 -5.46 6.06
CA LYS A 441 9.40 -4.26 6.56
C LYS A 441 8.43 -3.17 7.02
N ALA A 442 7.26 -3.05 6.40
CA ALA A 442 6.27 -2.05 6.78
C ALA A 442 5.66 -2.39 8.15
N ILE A 443 5.37 -3.66 8.37
CA ILE A 443 4.85 -4.17 9.64
C ILE A 443 5.89 -4.12 10.76
N LEU A 444 7.16 -4.43 10.47
CA LEU A 444 8.25 -4.24 11.42
C LEU A 444 8.45 -2.77 11.79
N ALA A 445 8.40 -1.87 10.80
CA ALA A 445 8.47 -0.43 11.04
C ALA A 445 7.30 0.06 11.90
N SER A 446 6.08 -0.37 11.61
CA SER A 446 4.90 -0.07 12.43
C SER A 446 5.06 -0.61 13.85
N THR A 447 5.48 -1.87 14.02
CA THR A 447 5.72 -2.47 15.35
C THR A 447 6.66 -1.60 16.18
N LYS A 448 7.73 -1.08 15.56
CA LYS A 448 8.70 -0.20 16.23
C LYS A 448 8.10 1.17 16.61
N ILE A 449 7.23 1.73 15.78
CA ILE A 449 6.55 3.00 16.05
C ILE A 449 5.58 2.84 17.24
N HIS A 450 4.77 1.79 17.24
CA HIS A 450 3.72 1.54 18.24
C HIS A 450 4.22 0.90 19.52
N LYS A 451 5.43 0.30 19.52
CA LYS A 451 5.98 -0.50 20.62
C LYS A 451 5.15 -1.72 21.01
N HIS A 452 4.18 -2.11 20.18
CA HIS A 452 3.33 -3.28 20.34
C HIS A 452 3.33 -4.08 19.04
N LYS A 453 3.22 -5.41 19.16
CA LYS A 453 3.20 -6.32 18.00
C LYS A 453 1.98 -6.03 17.13
N ARG A 454 2.19 -6.04 15.82
CA ARG A 454 1.09 -5.91 14.86
C ARG A 454 0.54 -7.27 14.45
N ALA A 455 -0.73 -7.33 14.08
CA ALA A 455 -1.39 -8.57 13.67
C ALA A 455 -0.78 -9.19 12.39
N GLY A 456 -0.22 -8.36 11.49
CA GLY A 456 0.48 -8.83 10.30
C GLY A 456 1.89 -9.40 10.55
N ASN A 457 2.40 -9.38 11.79
CA ASN A 457 3.71 -9.91 12.11
C ASN A 457 3.60 -11.40 12.47
N ALA A 458 4.35 -12.25 11.77
CA ALA A 458 4.38 -13.71 11.96
C ALA A 458 5.35 -14.17 13.08
N GLU A 459 5.65 -13.34 14.09
CA GLU A 459 6.60 -13.68 15.17
C GLU A 459 6.00 -13.55 16.59
N PRO A 460 5.40 -14.62 17.16
CA PRO A 460 4.86 -15.78 16.45
C PRO A 460 3.54 -15.43 15.73
N PRO A 461 3.10 -16.23 14.74
CA PRO A 461 1.82 -16.02 14.06
C PRO A 461 0.65 -16.06 15.04
N ILE A 462 -0.40 -15.27 14.76
CA ILE A 462 -1.63 -15.28 15.57
C ILE A 462 -2.48 -16.48 15.17
N VAL A 463 -2.70 -17.42 16.08
CA VAL A 463 -3.63 -18.55 15.88
C VAL A 463 -4.85 -18.32 16.75
N LEU A 464 -6.03 -18.29 16.13
CA LEU A 464 -7.32 -18.03 16.77
C LEU A 464 -8.40 -18.89 16.13
N ASP A 465 -9.42 -19.20 16.90
CA ASP A 465 -10.60 -19.90 16.41
C ASP A 465 -11.37 -19.05 15.39
N GLY A 466 -11.81 -19.65 14.29
CA GLY A 466 -12.43 -18.95 13.15
C GLY A 466 -11.47 -18.13 12.29
N LEU A 467 -10.14 -18.29 12.45
CA LEU A 467 -9.12 -17.59 11.67
C LEU A 467 -8.15 -18.57 10.99
N SER A 468 -8.05 -18.49 9.66
CA SER A 468 -7.04 -19.19 8.88
C SER A 468 -5.77 -18.36 8.78
N THR A 469 -4.78 -18.60 9.65
CA THR A 469 -3.52 -17.84 9.62
C THR A 469 -2.48 -18.50 8.73
N ILE A 470 -2.03 -17.77 7.71
CA ILE A 470 -1.02 -18.21 6.75
C ILE A 470 0.23 -17.36 6.94
N ASP A 471 1.31 -18.02 7.31
CA ASP A 471 2.66 -17.46 7.28
C ASP A 471 3.16 -17.43 5.83
N VAL A 472 3.29 -16.21 5.32
CA VAL A 472 3.78 -15.90 3.98
C VAL A 472 5.20 -15.32 4.03
N SER A 473 5.96 -15.59 5.09
CA SER A 473 7.34 -15.09 5.22
C SER A 473 8.24 -15.54 4.06
N VAL A 474 7.92 -16.66 3.40
CA VAL A 474 8.58 -17.09 2.15
C VAL A 474 8.39 -16.08 1.02
N ALA A 475 7.31 -15.28 1.04
CA ALA A 475 7.06 -14.22 0.08
C ALA A 475 8.07 -13.06 0.18
N GLY A 476 8.84 -13.01 1.28
CA GLY A 476 9.87 -12.01 1.52
C GLY A 476 9.31 -10.71 2.10
N ALA A 477 10.05 -9.62 1.89
CA ALA A 477 9.86 -8.36 2.60
C ALA A 477 8.70 -7.47 2.12
N ASP A 478 8.05 -7.84 1.01
CA ASP A 478 6.96 -7.11 0.38
C ASP A 478 5.97 -8.07 -0.28
N MET A 479 5.04 -8.59 0.51
CA MET A 479 4.09 -9.65 0.11
C MET A 479 3.18 -9.25 -1.07
N PHE A 480 2.82 -7.97 -1.19
CA PHE A 480 1.85 -7.45 -2.18
C PHE A 480 2.48 -6.49 -3.21
N GLY A 481 3.81 -6.39 -3.26
CA GLY A 481 4.52 -5.62 -4.28
C GLY A 481 4.30 -4.10 -4.19
N LEU A 482 4.11 -3.56 -2.98
CA LEU A 482 3.89 -2.12 -2.75
C LEU A 482 5.20 -1.33 -2.55
N GLY A 483 6.34 -2.02 -2.53
CA GLY A 483 7.69 -1.49 -2.43
C GLY A 483 8.57 -1.96 -3.59
N HIS A 484 8.33 -1.44 -4.81
CA HIS A 484 9.26 -1.35 -5.94
C HIS A 484 10.19 -2.54 -6.31
N SER A 485 9.98 -3.77 -5.84
CA SER A 485 10.73 -4.95 -6.32
C SER A 485 10.15 -6.28 -5.85
N TYR A 486 10.18 -7.27 -6.76
CA TYR A 486 10.02 -8.74 -6.63
C TYR A 486 8.67 -9.35 -7.05
N PHE A 487 8.65 -9.87 -8.29
CA PHE A 487 7.51 -10.47 -8.99
C PHE A 487 7.37 -12.00 -8.83
N ALA A 488 8.39 -12.69 -8.28
CA ALA A 488 8.36 -14.16 -8.19
C ALA A 488 7.55 -14.64 -6.98
N THR A 489 7.67 -13.95 -5.84
CA THR A 489 6.99 -14.26 -4.59
C THR A 489 5.57 -13.69 -4.48
N SER A 490 5.21 -12.68 -5.29
CA SER A 490 3.81 -12.28 -5.43
C SER A 490 2.97 -13.42 -6.02
N LYS A 491 3.50 -14.20 -6.96
CA LYS A 491 2.75 -15.26 -7.64
C LYS A 491 2.21 -16.33 -6.71
N THR A 492 2.98 -16.76 -5.70
CA THR A 492 2.51 -17.78 -4.75
C THR A 492 1.35 -17.27 -3.92
N VAL A 493 1.43 -16.01 -3.45
CA VAL A 493 0.36 -15.34 -2.71
C VAL A 493 -0.89 -15.14 -3.58
N PHE A 494 -0.73 -14.70 -4.83
CA PHE A 494 -1.84 -14.54 -5.77
C PHE A 494 -2.49 -15.87 -6.16
N ARG A 495 -1.71 -16.94 -6.31
CA ARG A 495 -2.23 -18.29 -6.51
C ARG A 495 -3.02 -18.78 -5.29
N ASP A 496 -2.53 -18.53 -4.08
CA ASP A 496 -3.27 -18.88 -2.87
C ASP A 496 -4.56 -18.07 -2.76
N LEU A 497 -4.50 -16.77 -3.08
CA LEU A 497 -5.67 -15.89 -3.15
C LEU A 497 -6.68 -16.36 -4.19
N TYR A 498 -6.24 -16.90 -5.32
CA TYR A 498 -7.12 -17.53 -6.31
C TYR A 498 -7.91 -18.70 -5.70
N TYR A 499 -7.28 -19.55 -4.90
CA TYR A 499 -8.01 -20.63 -4.23
C TYR A 499 -9.01 -20.13 -3.18
N ILE A 500 -8.67 -19.08 -2.42
CA ILE A 500 -9.60 -18.48 -1.46
C ILE A 500 -10.81 -17.88 -2.17
N ILE A 501 -10.58 -17.03 -3.16
CA ILE A 501 -11.64 -16.23 -3.77
C ILE A 501 -12.43 -17.04 -4.79
N LYS A 502 -11.75 -17.75 -5.71
CA LYS A 502 -12.43 -18.41 -6.83
C LYS A 502 -12.96 -19.79 -6.47
N GLN A 503 -12.27 -20.51 -5.59
CA GLN A 503 -12.62 -21.89 -5.21
C GLN A 503 -13.22 -21.99 -3.80
N ARG A 504 -13.11 -20.93 -2.98
CA ARG A 504 -13.58 -20.91 -1.58
C ARG A 504 -13.02 -22.07 -0.75
N PHE A 505 -11.78 -22.44 -1.06
CA PHE A 505 -11.08 -23.54 -0.39
C PHE A 505 -10.60 -23.13 0.99
N THR A 506 -10.85 -24.00 1.97
CA THR A 506 -10.19 -23.94 3.27
C THR A 506 -8.69 -24.22 3.11
N PRO A 507 -7.84 -23.78 4.05
CA PRO A 507 -6.38 -23.98 3.98
C PRO A 507 -5.90 -25.38 3.58
N GLU A 508 -6.56 -26.43 4.04
CA GLU A 508 -6.17 -27.83 3.81
C GLU A 508 -6.30 -28.27 2.34
N LEU A 509 -7.17 -27.60 1.59
CA LEU A 509 -7.46 -27.91 0.19
C LEU A 509 -6.58 -27.10 -0.78
N ARG A 510 -5.79 -26.15 -0.27
CA ARG A 510 -5.01 -25.20 -1.09
C ARG A 510 -3.61 -25.73 -1.36
N ALA A 511 -3.22 -25.71 -2.64
CA ALA A 511 -1.91 -26.21 -3.06
C ALA A 511 -0.78 -25.30 -2.57
N GLY A 512 0.25 -25.89 -1.95
CA GLY A 512 1.39 -25.15 -1.40
C GLY A 512 1.14 -24.57 -0.01
N ILE A 513 0.10 -25.04 0.69
CA ILE A 513 -0.18 -24.71 2.09
C ILE A 513 0.09 -25.95 2.95
N THR A 514 0.85 -25.79 4.03
CA THR A 514 1.13 -26.88 5.00
C THR A 514 0.81 -26.44 6.43
N LEU A 515 0.14 -27.31 7.19
CA LEU A 515 -0.17 -27.04 8.60
C LEU A 515 1.09 -27.20 9.46
N ASP A 516 1.40 -26.18 10.26
CA ASP A 516 2.45 -26.19 11.27
C ASP A 516 1.93 -26.76 12.60
N GLU A 517 2.81 -27.35 13.40
CA GLU A 517 2.46 -27.92 14.71
C GLU A 517 1.88 -26.89 15.69
N LEU A 518 2.17 -25.60 15.49
CA LEU A 518 1.64 -24.51 16.30
C LEU A 518 0.24 -24.02 15.84
N GLY A 519 -0.38 -24.65 14.84
CA GLY A 519 -1.77 -24.40 14.43
C GLY A 519 -1.98 -23.26 13.43
N TYR A 520 -0.91 -22.76 12.80
CA TYR A 520 -0.98 -21.89 11.62
C TYR A 520 -0.51 -22.66 10.38
N TYR A 521 -0.74 -22.12 9.19
CA TYR A 521 -0.26 -22.73 7.95
C TYR A 521 0.91 -21.95 7.37
N LYS A 522 1.77 -22.63 6.62
CA LYS A 522 2.88 -22.03 5.87
C LYS A 522 2.60 -22.10 4.39
N LEU A 523 2.83 -20.98 3.71
CA LEU A 523 2.91 -20.96 2.25
C LEU A 523 4.30 -21.45 1.83
N SER A 524 4.36 -22.36 0.85
CA SER A 524 5.60 -22.93 0.30
C SER A 524 6.02 -22.31 -1.03
#